data_AF-A0A6P0X8Y2-F1
#
_entry.id   AF-A0A6P0X8Y2-F1
#
_cell.length_a   1.000
_cell.length_b   1.000
_cell.length_c   1.000
_cell.angle_alpha   90.00
_cell.angle_beta   90.00
_cell.angle_gamma   90.00
#
_symmetry.space_group_name_H-M   'P 1'
#
loop_
_entity.id
_entity.type
_entity.pdbx_description
1 polymer ?
#
loop_
_entity_poly.entity_id
_entity_poly.type
_entity_poly.pdbx_seq_one_letter_code
_entity_poly.pdbx_strand_id
1 'polypeptide(L)' 'GRSVDETLRTLKALQYVQTHPDEVCPEGWKPGEKTMNPDPVKSKVYFSAV' A
#
# COMPACT_ATOMS: atom_id res chain seq x y z
N GLY A 1 12.88 2.93 -21.92
CA GLY A 1 11.45 2.61 -22.07
C GLY A 1 10.77 2.64 -20.71
N ARG A 2 9.45 2.83 -20.65
CA ARG A 2 8.68 2.77 -19.38
C ARG A 2 8.45 1.30 -18.96
N SER A 3 8.19 1.06 -17.68
CA SER A 3 7.84 -0.26 -17.14
C SER A 3 6.31 -0.43 -17.07
N VAL A 4 5.77 -1.43 -17.77
CA VAL A 4 4.34 -1.77 -17.74
C VAL A 4 3.97 -2.36 -16.38
N ASP A 5 4.85 -3.17 -15.79
CA ASP A 5 4.61 -3.83 -14.50
C ASP A 5 4.48 -2.81 -13.37
N GLU A 6 5.33 -1.78 -13.33
CA GLU A 6 5.22 -0.71 -12.34
C GLU A 6 3.98 0.17 -12.55
N THR A 7 3.57 0.35 -13.80
CA THR A 7 2.33 1.06 -14.12
C THR A 7 1.12 0.30 -13.57
N LEU A 8 1.07 -1.02 -13.79
CA LEU A 8 0.01 -1.88 -13.29
C LEU A 8 0.01 -1.97 -11.75
N ARG A 9 1.19 -2.06 -11.13
CA ARG A 9 1.32 -2.08 -9.67
C ARG A 9 0.79 -0.80 -9.04
N THR A 10 1.18 0.35 -9.59
CA THR A 10 0.74 1.67 -9.11
C THR A 10 -0.76 1.88 -9.29
N LEU A 11 -1.33 1.44 -10.42
CA LEU A 11 -2.78 1.49 -10.65
C LEU A 11 -3.55 0.69 -9.59
N LYS A 12 -3.10 -0.52 -9.28
CA LYS A 12 -3.73 -1.37 -8.26
C LYS A 12 -3.60 -0.78 -6.86
N ALA A 13 -2.45 -0.19 -6.54
CA ALA A 13 -2.25 0.50 -5.25
C ALA A 13 -3.20 1.69 -5.09
N LEU A 14 -3.38 2.47 -6.16
CA LEU A 14 -4.33 3.59 -6.18
C LEU A 14 -5.77 3.10 -5.95
N GLN A 15 -6.20 2.05 -6.64
CA GLN A 15 -7.53 1.46 -6.46
C GLN A 15 -7.73 0.93 -5.04
N TYR A 16 -6.69 0.36 -4.44
CA TYR A 16 -6.76 -0.18 -3.08
C TYR A 16 -7.00 0.94 -2.05
N VAL A 17 -6.19 2.01 -2.06
CA VAL A 17 -6.35 3.11 -1.10
C VAL A 17 -7.66 3.90 -1.30
N GLN A 18 -8.21 3.91 -2.52
CA GLN A 18 -9.54 4.48 -2.77
C GLN A 18 -10.68 3.64 -2.17
N THR A 19 -10.51 2.31 -2.13
CA THR A 19 -11.50 1.39 -1.53
C THR A 19 -11.28 1.18 -0.03
N HIS A 20 -10.09 1.49 0.48
CA HIS A 20 -9.69 1.42 1.89
C HIS A 20 -9.16 2.79 2.34
N PRO A 21 -10.05 3.77 2.58
CA PRO A 21 -9.66 5.17 2.82
C PRO A 21 -8.78 5.37 4.06
N ASP A 22 -8.79 4.41 5.00
CA ASP A 22 -7.99 4.43 6.22
C ASP A 22 -6.63 3.71 6.08
N GLU A 23 -6.21 3.36 4.86
CA GLU A 23 -5.00 2.59 4.60
C GLU A 23 -4.11 3.21 3.51
N VAL A 24 -2.81 2.94 3.61
CA VAL A 24 -1.79 3.31 2.62
C VAL A 24 -0.96 2.09 2.22
N CYS A 25 -0.48 2.11 0.98
CA CYS A 25 0.38 1.07 0.41
C CYS A 25 1.86 1.38 0.70
N PRO A 26 2.60 0.49 1.39
CA PRO A 26 4.04 0.60 1.60
C PRO A 26 4.86 0.49 0.30
N GLU A 27 6.18 0.66 0.41
CA GLU A 27 7.11 0.46 -0.71
C GLU A 27 6.99 -0.95 -1.28
N GLY A 28 7.03 -1.07 -2.61
CA GLY A 28 6.92 -2.35 -3.30
C GLY A 28 5.55 -3.04 -3.27
N TRP A 29 4.54 -2.47 -2.57
CA TRP A 29 3.26 -3.14 -2.32
C TRP A 29 2.62 -3.77 -3.57
N LYS A 30 2.11 -4.99 -3.39
CA LYS A 30 1.32 -5.78 -4.35
C LYS A 30 0.01 -6.27 -3.72
N PRO A 31 -1.02 -6.59 -4.53
CA PRO A 31 -2.28 -7.12 -4.01
C PRO A 31 -2.07 -8.35 -3.11
N GLY A 32 -2.61 -8.30 -1.89
CA GLY A 32 -2.48 -9.35 -0.87
C GLY A 32 -1.36 -9.11 0.15
N GLU A 33 -0.49 -8.13 -0.08
CA GLU A 33 0.53 -7.74 0.90
C GLU A 33 -0.04 -6.82 1.98
N LYS A 34 0.64 -6.77 3.14
CA LYS A 34 0.24 -5.93 4.27
C LYS A 34 0.27 -4.45 3.88
N THR A 35 -0.76 -3.73 4.32
CA THR A 35 -0.89 -2.28 4.24
C THR A 35 -0.72 -1.65 5.62
N MET A 36 -0.66 -0.33 5.66
CA MET A 36 -0.44 0.42 6.89
C MET A 36 -1.53 1.47 7.08
N ASN A 37 -1.98 1.68 8.31
CA ASN A 37 -2.80 2.85 8.63
C ASN A 37 -1.92 4.10 8.72
N PRO A 38 -2.29 5.25 8.11
CA PRO A 38 -1.45 6.44 8.10
C PRO A 38 -1.39 7.20 9.45
N ASP A 39 -2.17 6.79 10.46
CA ASP A 39 -2.13 7.38 11.80
C ASP A 39 -0.82 7.01 12.55
N PRO A 40 -0.14 7.96 13.22
CA PRO A 40 1.12 7.72 13.91
C PRO A 40 1.07 6.65 15.02
N VAL A 41 -0.10 6.43 15.62
CA VAL A 41 -0.28 5.41 16.67
C VAL A 41 -0.62 4.07 16.02
N LYS A 42 -1.56 4.04 15.07
CA LYS A 42 -2.00 2.79 14.41
C LYS A 42 -0.94 2.19 13.49
N SER A 43 -0.12 3.01 12.83
CA SER A 43 0.99 2.57 11.98
C SER A 43 1.99 1.66 12.71
N LYS A 44 2.11 1.78 14.05
CA LYS A 44 2.97 0.92 14.87
C LYS A 44 2.63 -0.56 14.76
N VAL A 45 1.38 -0.91 14.42
CA VAL A 45 0.95 -2.30 14.18
C VAL A 45 1.61 -2.87 12.93
N TYR A 46 1.76 -2.04 11.89
CA TYR A 46 2.49 -2.44 10.69
C TYR A 46 3.98 -2.61 11.02
N PHE A 47 4.59 -1.61 11.66
CA PHE A 47 6.03 -1.63 11.99
C PHE A 47 6.46 -2.68 13.02
N SER A 48 5.55 -3.24 13.82
CA SER A 48 5.87 -4.34 14.74
C SER A 48 5.86 -5.71 14.08
N ALA A 49 5.29 -5.83 12.88
CA ALA A 49 5.09 -7.09 12.17
C ALA A 49 5.91 -7.19 10.87
N VAL A 50 6.82 -6.23 10.67
CA VAL A 50 7.81 -6.13 9.59
C VAL A 50 9.19 -6.36 10.18
#